data_AF-A0A6G8KVP9-F1
#
_entry.id   AF-A0A6G8KVP9-F1
#
_cell.length_a   1.000
_cell.length_b   1.000
_cell.length_c   1.000
_cell.angle_alpha   90.00
_cell.angle_beta   90.00
_cell.angle_gamma   90.00
#
_symmetry.space_group_name_H-M   'P 1'
#
loop_
_entity.id
_entity.type
_entity.pdbx_description
1 polymer ?
#
loop_
_entity_poly.entity_id
_entity_poly.type
_entity_poly.pdbx_seq_one_letter_code
_entity_poly.pdbx_strand_id
1 'polypeptide(L)'
;MAAAGAQAVGRLPRGRARRCRTHGPRPGERTRTAMSHTPFTHERPGEQPTSSQPKPAICRIADTLSEIAGLIAGAALIVATLVTGWGVFVRYVLKAPTTWQTETTIYLLICVAFLGAAYGVRHNAHVGVDLLPEALPLRGRLILRIVTTVLVLGVVGVVAWTGWTMWQQAYALDTRSASAWGPPLWVPYAFLPLGMALVFFQYLAELIEAVLALTGRLDPAHVTLLGATGEAAEIQAEIDAHAAEQSSTEQPTTEPQTTAPPEHRIERGEERP
;
A
#
# COMPACT_ATOMS: atom_id res chain seq x y z
N MET A 1 55.53 -22.52 11.74
CA MET A 1 54.92 -21.18 11.56
C MET A 1 53.44 -21.32 11.91
N ALA A 2 53.04 -21.38 13.19
CA ALA A 2 52.81 -20.27 14.16
C ALA A 2 51.86 -19.20 13.57
N ALA A 3 50.72 -18.79 14.13
CA ALA A 3 50.02 -18.98 15.41
C ALA A 3 48.51 -18.65 15.17
N ALA A 4 47.53 -19.40 15.68
CA ALA A 4 46.84 -19.20 16.97
C ALA A 4 46.54 -17.72 17.32
N GLY A 5 45.31 -17.26 17.07
CA GLY A 5 44.77 -15.97 17.52
C GLY A 5 43.50 -16.17 18.33
N ALA A 6 43.65 -16.08 19.65
CA ALA A 6 42.63 -16.29 20.66
C ALA A 6 41.84 -15.01 20.98
N GLN A 7 40.55 -15.22 21.31
CA GLN A 7 39.77 -14.60 22.38
C GLN A 7 40.09 -13.16 22.82
N ALA A 8 39.11 -12.26 22.68
CA ALA A 8 39.00 -11.04 23.47
C ALA A 8 37.55 -10.84 23.95
N VAL A 9 37.22 -11.54 25.04
CA VAL A 9 36.01 -11.29 25.83
C VAL A 9 36.27 -10.06 26.70
N GLY A 10 35.68 -8.93 26.34
CA GLY A 10 35.73 -7.68 27.11
C GLY A 10 34.92 -7.80 28.41
N ARG A 11 35.62 -7.92 29.54
CA ARG A 11 35.07 -7.73 30.88
C ARG A 11 34.82 -6.25 31.13
N LEU A 12 33.56 -5.87 31.39
CA LEU A 12 33.24 -4.55 31.94
C LEU A 12 33.37 -4.55 33.49
N PRO A 13 33.87 -3.45 34.08
CA PRO A 13 34.15 -3.34 35.50
C PRO A 13 32.88 -3.16 36.36
N ARG A 14 32.87 -3.84 37.50
CA ARG A 14 31.85 -3.81 38.56
C ARG A 14 31.68 -2.41 39.13
N GLY A 15 30.59 -1.74 38.77
CA GLY A 15 30.12 -0.49 39.37
C GLY A 15 29.43 -0.73 40.72
N ARG A 16 29.80 0.08 41.70
CA ARG A 16 29.46 -0.01 43.13
C ARG A 16 27.95 -0.01 43.41
N ALA A 17 27.53 -0.95 44.26
CA ALA A 17 26.23 -0.93 44.94
C ALA A 17 26.11 0.32 45.83
N ARG A 18 25.29 1.29 45.41
CA ARG A 18 24.78 2.32 46.32
C ARG A 18 23.67 1.68 47.16
N ARG A 19 23.91 1.59 48.47
CA ARG A 19 22.88 1.28 49.48
C ARG A 19 21.74 2.30 49.37
N CYS A 20 20.59 1.88 48.88
CA CYS A 20 19.34 2.56 49.23
C CYS A 20 19.03 2.26 50.69
N ARG A 21 19.11 3.28 51.55
CA ARG A 21 18.56 3.25 52.90
C ARG A 21 17.05 3.05 52.78
N THR A 22 16.57 1.92 53.26
CA THR A 22 15.15 1.66 53.50
C THR A 22 14.70 2.52 54.68
N HIS A 23 14.00 3.62 54.39
CA HIS A 23 13.18 4.27 55.41
C HIS A 23 11.89 3.46 55.56
N GLY A 24 11.77 2.72 56.66
CA GLY A 24 10.53 2.07 57.04
C GLY A 24 9.49 3.11 57.49
N PRO A 25 8.20 2.92 57.18
CA PRO A 25 7.14 3.84 57.58
C PRO A 25 6.87 3.72 59.09
N ARG A 26 6.64 4.87 59.74
CA ARG A 26 6.28 4.97 61.16
C ARG A 26 4.84 4.50 61.38
N PRO A 27 4.54 3.79 62.48
CA PRO A 27 3.19 3.35 62.79
C PRO A 27 2.42 4.49 63.45
N GLY A 28 1.27 4.83 62.87
CA GLY A 28 0.27 5.67 63.54
C GLY A 28 -0.10 6.93 62.78
N GLU A 29 -0.85 6.77 61.69
CA GLU A 29 -1.76 7.82 61.22
C GLU A 29 -2.90 7.14 60.46
N ARG A 30 -4.00 6.89 61.17
CA ARG A 30 -5.29 6.60 60.57
C ARG A 30 -5.82 7.91 60.02
N THR A 31 -5.78 8.11 58.71
CA THR A 31 -6.63 9.14 58.11
C THR A 31 -6.98 8.79 56.67
N ARG A 32 -8.28 8.63 56.47
CA ARG A 32 -9.04 8.78 55.21
C ARG A 32 -8.57 7.95 54.02
N THR A 33 -9.39 6.95 53.72
CA THR A 33 -9.68 6.46 52.37
C THR A 33 -10.01 7.66 51.47
N ALA A 34 -9.00 8.26 50.87
CA ALA A 34 -9.15 9.16 49.74
C ALA A 34 -9.23 8.27 48.51
N MET A 35 -10.44 8.22 47.94
CA MET A 35 -10.74 7.69 46.62
C MET A 35 -9.86 8.46 45.62
N SER A 36 -8.67 7.93 45.36
CA SER A 36 -7.77 8.48 44.36
C SER A 36 -8.37 8.14 43.01
N HIS A 37 -9.02 9.12 42.40
CA HIS A 37 -9.14 9.20 40.96
C HIS A 37 -7.73 9.00 40.41
N THR A 38 -7.42 7.80 39.92
CA THR A 38 -6.30 7.63 39.00
C THR A 38 -6.63 8.53 37.83
N PRO A 39 -5.84 9.59 37.55
CA PRO A 39 -6.02 10.29 36.30
C PRO A 39 -5.85 9.23 35.22
N PHE A 40 -6.86 9.09 34.37
CA PHE A 40 -6.77 8.31 33.15
C PHE A 40 -5.59 8.91 32.37
N THR A 41 -4.40 8.34 32.57
CA THR A 41 -3.28 8.59 31.69
C THR A 41 -3.73 8.01 30.37
N HIS A 42 -4.14 8.91 29.48
CA HIS A 42 -4.22 8.64 28.07
C HIS A 42 -2.80 8.18 27.68
N GLU A 43 -2.52 6.87 27.76
CA GLU A 43 -1.42 6.30 27.02
C GLU A 43 -1.69 6.72 25.58
N ARG A 44 -0.86 7.62 25.06
CA ARG A 44 -0.89 7.90 23.63
C ARG A 44 -0.63 6.56 22.94
N PRO A 45 -1.43 6.18 21.94
CA PRO A 45 -1.13 5.02 21.10
C PRO A 45 0.36 5.10 20.71
N GLY A 46 1.08 4.01 20.99
CA GLY A 46 2.53 3.98 21.08
C GLY A 46 3.25 4.87 20.08
N GLU A 47 3.99 5.85 20.61
CA GLU A 47 5.02 6.52 19.85
C GLU A 47 6.11 5.48 19.58
N GLN A 48 5.98 4.81 18.43
CA GLN A 48 6.98 3.88 17.93
C GLN A 48 8.30 4.66 17.83
N PRO A 49 9.42 4.12 18.34
CA PRO A 49 10.70 4.77 18.17
C PRO A 49 10.94 4.94 16.68
N THR A 50 10.96 6.19 16.22
CA THR A 50 11.36 6.62 14.89
C THR A 50 12.87 6.40 14.74
N SER A 51 13.33 5.15 14.84
CA SER A 51 14.63 4.77 14.31
C SER A 51 14.48 4.70 12.80
N SER A 52 14.58 5.86 12.14
CA SER A 52 14.66 5.96 10.68
C SER A 52 15.96 5.31 10.22
N GLN A 53 15.98 3.98 10.13
CA GLN A 53 17.06 3.28 9.45
C GLN A 53 17.00 3.71 7.98
N PRO A 54 18.09 4.25 7.41
CA PRO A 54 18.07 4.67 6.02
C PRO A 54 17.85 3.45 5.14
N LYS A 55 16.78 3.47 4.33
CA LYS A 55 16.55 2.45 3.31
C LYS A 55 17.82 2.30 2.46
N PRO A 56 18.23 1.07 2.10
CA PRO A 56 19.39 0.86 1.24
C PRO A 56 19.20 1.63 -0.08
N ALA A 57 20.30 2.18 -0.60
CA ALA A 57 20.27 3.10 -1.75
C ALA A 57 19.60 2.48 -2.99
N ILE A 58 19.68 1.16 -3.15
CA ILE A 58 19.08 0.44 -4.28
C ILE A 58 17.55 0.52 -4.28
N CYS A 59 16.93 0.44 -3.11
CA CYS A 59 15.48 0.53 -2.96
C CYS A 59 15.00 1.95 -3.22
N ARG A 60 15.77 2.95 -2.80
CA ARG A 60 15.45 4.36 -3.11
C ARG A 60 15.46 4.63 -4.61
N ILE A 61 16.40 4.05 -5.34
CA ILE A 61 16.48 4.20 -6.80
C ILE A 61 15.30 3.47 -7.47
N ALA A 62 14.97 2.26 -7.01
CA ALA A 62 13.82 1.53 -7.53
C ALA A 62 12.51 2.30 -7.30
N ASP A 63 12.34 2.82 -6.08
CA ASP A 63 11.18 3.60 -5.68
C ASP A 63 11.02 4.86 -6.54
N THR A 64 12.08 5.63 -6.75
CA THR A 64 12.01 6.85 -7.56
C THR A 64 11.75 6.57 -9.03
N LEU A 65 12.34 5.51 -9.59
CA LEU A 65 12.05 5.11 -10.98
C LEU A 65 10.58 4.72 -11.14
N SER A 66 10.04 3.96 -10.20
CA SER A 66 8.63 3.53 -10.20
C SER A 66 7.67 4.72 -10.03
N GLU A 67 8.02 5.72 -9.21
CA GLU A 67 7.25 6.97 -9.08
C GLU A 67 7.22 7.77 -10.38
N ILE A 68 8.38 7.95 -11.01
CA ILE A 68 8.48 8.66 -12.30
C ILE A 68 7.70 7.91 -13.38
N ALA A 69 7.80 6.59 -13.43
CA ALA A 69 7.02 5.76 -14.35
C ALA A 69 5.50 5.93 -14.13
N GLY A 70 5.06 5.96 -12.87
CA GLY A 70 3.66 6.24 -12.52
C GLY A 70 3.19 7.63 -12.96
N LEU A 71 4.01 8.66 -12.76
CA LEU A 71 3.71 10.02 -13.25
C LEU A 71 3.57 10.07 -14.77
N ILE A 72 4.48 9.42 -15.49
CA ILE A 72 4.43 9.32 -16.96
C ILE A 72 3.17 8.57 -17.39
N ALA A 73 2.83 7.46 -16.74
CA ALA A 73 1.62 6.70 -17.02
C ALA A 73 0.36 7.55 -16.77
N GLY A 74 0.27 8.26 -15.64
CA GLY A 74 -0.85 9.16 -15.35
C GLY A 74 -1.00 10.26 -16.40
N ALA A 75 0.11 10.89 -16.80
CA ALA A 75 0.10 11.90 -17.88
C ALA A 75 -0.34 11.29 -19.23
N ALA A 76 0.17 10.11 -19.58
CA ALA A 76 -0.21 9.40 -20.80
C ALA A 76 -1.70 9.04 -20.83
N LEU A 77 -2.29 8.68 -19.69
CA LEU A 77 -3.71 8.39 -19.57
C LEU A 77 -4.59 9.64 -19.80
N ILE A 78 -4.18 10.78 -19.25
CA ILE A 78 -4.86 12.06 -19.49
C ILE A 78 -4.80 12.40 -20.98
N VAL A 79 -3.63 12.28 -21.60
CA VAL A 79 -3.45 12.53 -23.04
C VAL A 79 -4.31 11.56 -23.88
N ALA A 80 -4.34 10.27 -23.53
CA ALA A 80 -5.16 9.28 -24.22
C ALA A 80 -6.64 9.66 -24.19
N THR A 81 -7.13 10.10 -23.02
CA THR A 81 -8.51 10.55 -22.83
C THR A 81 -8.82 11.78 -23.68
N LEU A 82 -7.92 12.77 -23.72
CA LEU A 82 -8.08 13.96 -24.54
C LEU A 82 -8.07 13.64 -26.05
N VAL A 83 -7.18 12.76 -26.51
CA VAL A 83 -7.10 12.32 -27.91
C VAL A 83 -8.38 11.59 -28.31
N THR A 84 -8.89 10.69 -27.46
CA THR A 84 -10.15 9.98 -27.72
C THR A 84 -11.35 10.94 -27.71
N GLY A 85 -11.42 11.86 -26.75
CA GLY A 85 -12.46 12.89 -26.70
C GLY A 85 -12.47 13.80 -27.93
N TRP A 86 -11.28 14.24 -28.36
CA TRP A 86 -11.11 14.98 -29.60
C TRP A 86 -11.58 14.19 -30.82
N GLY A 87 -11.28 12.88 -30.88
CA GLY A 87 -11.75 12.02 -31.97
C GLY A 87 -13.26 11.87 -32.04
N VAL A 88 -13.92 11.74 -30.89
CA VAL A 88 -15.38 11.77 -30.80
C VAL A 88 -15.91 13.11 -31.32
N PHE A 89 -15.36 14.23 -30.84
CA PHE A 89 -15.79 15.56 -31.28
C PHE A 89 -15.67 15.75 -32.81
N VAL A 90 -14.50 15.45 -33.38
CA VAL A 90 -14.26 15.58 -34.83
C VAL A 90 -15.19 14.68 -35.64
N ARG A 91 -15.45 13.46 -35.16
CA ARG A 91 -16.32 12.50 -35.87
C ARG A 91 -17.77 12.95 -35.91
N TYR A 92 -18.30 13.43 -34.79
CA TYR A 92 -19.73 13.74 -34.67
C TYR A 92 -20.06 15.19 -35.04
N VAL A 93 -19.16 16.14 -34.77
CA VAL A 93 -19.39 17.57 -35.05
C VAL A 93 -18.87 17.95 -36.42
N LEU A 94 -17.60 17.64 -36.70
CA LEU A 94 -16.92 18.02 -37.94
C LEU A 94 -17.15 17.02 -39.09
N LYS A 95 -17.76 15.86 -38.82
CA LYS A 95 -18.08 14.79 -39.80
C LYS A 95 -16.87 14.32 -40.63
N ALA A 96 -15.65 14.49 -40.11
CA ALA A 96 -14.40 14.21 -40.82
C ALA A 96 -13.51 13.26 -40.00
N PRO A 97 -13.75 11.93 -40.02
CA PRO A 97 -13.02 11.00 -39.17
C PRO A 97 -11.53 10.97 -39.51
N THR A 98 -10.68 11.03 -38.49
CA THR A 98 -9.22 10.96 -38.62
C THR A 98 -8.70 9.58 -38.26
N THR A 99 -7.71 9.08 -39.01
CA THR A 99 -7.21 7.70 -38.90
C THR A 99 -6.09 7.50 -37.86
N TRP A 100 -5.44 8.58 -37.40
CA TRP A 100 -4.29 8.52 -36.47
C TRP A 100 -4.65 8.34 -35.00
N GLN A 101 -5.87 8.73 -34.62
CA GLN A 101 -6.31 8.79 -33.22
C GLN A 101 -6.36 7.42 -32.57
N THR A 102 -6.94 6.42 -33.25
CA THR A 102 -7.08 5.06 -32.71
C THR A 102 -5.74 4.46 -32.33
N GLU A 103 -4.75 4.53 -33.21
CA GLU A 103 -3.41 3.99 -32.95
C GLU A 103 -2.71 4.74 -31.83
N THR A 104 -2.82 6.08 -31.82
CA THR A 104 -2.20 6.91 -30.79
C THR A 104 -2.77 6.58 -29.40
N THR A 105 -4.09 6.44 -29.29
CA THR A 105 -4.74 6.01 -28.04
C THR A 105 -4.25 4.62 -27.63
N ILE A 106 -4.19 3.65 -28.54
CA ILE A 106 -3.70 2.30 -28.22
C ILE A 106 -2.25 2.35 -27.71
N TYR A 107 -1.39 3.14 -28.34
CA TYR A 107 0.03 3.23 -27.95
C TYR A 107 0.18 3.88 -26.57
N LEU A 108 -0.61 4.91 -26.28
CA LEU A 108 -0.66 5.53 -24.96
C LEU A 108 -1.20 4.55 -23.91
N LEU A 109 -2.25 3.79 -24.20
CA LEU A 109 -2.78 2.79 -23.27
C LEU A 109 -1.78 1.66 -23.00
N ILE A 110 -0.99 1.25 -23.99
CA ILE A 110 0.11 0.30 -23.81
C ILE A 110 1.19 0.88 -22.88
N CYS A 111 1.55 2.15 -23.07
CA CYS A 111 2.47 2.85 -22.17
C CYS A 111 1.92 2.88 -20.74
N VAL A 112 0.64 3.25 -20.55
CA VAL A 112 -0.04 3.25 -19.25
C VAL A 112 -0.04 1.86 -18.62
N ALA A 113 -0.36 0.81 -19.39
CA ALA A 113 -0.41 -0.54 -18.86
C ALA A 113 0.94 -1.02 -18.32
N PHE A 114 2.03 -0.81 -19.09
CA PHE A 114 3.35 -1.32 -18.70
C PHE A 114 4.08 -0.44 -17.68
N LEU A 115 4.03 0.90 -17.82
CA LEU A 115 4.64 1.80 -16.83
C LEU A 115 3.79 1.87 -15.55
N GLY A 116 2.46 1.84 -15.68
CA GLY A 116 1.54 1.77 -14.57
C GLY A 116 1.65 0.47 -13.78
N ALA A 117 1.99 -0.66 -14.42
CA ALA A 117 2.25 -1.91 -13.72
C ALA A 117 3.41 -1.80 -12.71
N ALA A 118 4.51 -1.12 -13.06
CA ALA A 118 5.63 -0.88 -12.14
C ALA A 118 5.19 -0.06 -10.92
N TYR A 119 4.39 0.98 -11.15
CA TYR A 119 3.80 1.78 -10.08
C TYR A 119 2.81 0.98 -9.22
N GLY A 120 1.96 0.13 -9.83
CA GLY A 120 0.99 -0.70 -9.13
C GLY A 120 1.65 -1.76 -8.24
N VAL A 121 2.73 -2.40 -8.71
CA VAL A 121 3.51 -3.36 -7.91
C VAL A 121 4.05 -2.70 -6.64
N ARG A 122 4.52 -1.45 -6.72
CA ARG A 122 4.98 -0.69 -5.54
C ARG A 122 3.88 -0.51 -4.49
N HIS A 123 2.64 -0.26 -4.92
CA HIS A 123 1.53 -0.02 -3.98
C HIS A 123 0.94 -1.31 -3.42
N ASN A 124 1.54 -2.48 -3.72
CA ASN A 124 1.06 -3.79 -3.29
C ASN A 124 -0.39 -4.07 -3.69
N ALA A 125 -0.78 -3.68 -4.92
CA ALA A 125 -2.09 -3.97 -5.51
C ALA A 125 -2.36 -5.45 -5.79
N HIS A 126 -1.73 -6.37 -5.06
CA HIS A 126 -2.04 -7.79 -5.06
C HIS A 126 -3.26 -8.04 -4.16
N VAL A 127 -4.42 -7.52 -4.56
CA VAL A 127 -5.70 -7.48 -3.81
C VAL A 127 -6.24 -8.87 -3.36
N GLY A 128 -5.54 -9.98 -3.61
CA GLY A 128 -6.08 -11.33 -3.45
C GLY A 128 -5.38 -12.28 -2.47
N VAL A 129 -4.19 -11.96 -1.94
CA VAL A 129 -3.36 -12.99 -1.26
C VAL A 129 -2.87 -12.61 0.14
N ASP A 130 -3.37 -11.52 0.73
CA ASP A 130 -2.92 -11.09 2.07
C ASP A 130 -3.55 -11.87 3.25
N LEU A 131 -4.63 -12.62 3.02
CA LEU A 131 -5.26 -13.43 4.08
C LEU A 131 -4.40 -14.61 4.54
N LEU A 132 -3.63 -15.21 3.63
CA LEU A 132 -2.78 -16.36 3.93
C LEU A 132 -1.59 -15.99 4.85
N PRO A 133 -0.81 -14.92 4.60
CA PRO A 133 0.31 -14.54 5.46
C PRO A 133 -0.09 -14.06 6.86
N GLU A 134 -1.34 -13.67 7.08
CA GLU A 134 -1.81 -13.20 8.40
C GLU A 134 -2.00 -14.33 9.41
N ALA A 135 -2.23 -15.56 8.93
CA ALA A 135 -2.30 -16.76 9.77
C ALA A 135 -0.92 -17.37 10.12
N LEU A 136 0.18 -16.86 9.55
CA LEU A 136 1.51 -17.44 9.72
C LEU A 136 2.38 -16.67 10.73
N PRO A 137 3.28 -17.36 11.45
CA PRO A 137 4.31 -16.69 12.26
C PRO A 137 5.25 -15.88 11.37
N LEU A 138 5.87 -14.83 11.93
CA LEU A 138 6.72 -13.84 11.22
C LEU A 138 7.74 -14.45 10.24
N ARG A 139 8.36 -15.59 10.61
CA ARG A 139 9.32 -16.30 9.76
C ARG A 139 8.66 -16.99 8.56
N GLY A 140 7.48 -17.57 8.75
CA GLY A 140 6.70 -18.20 7.68
C GLY A 140 6.23 -17.18 6.65
N ARG A 141 5.77 -16.00 7.11
CA ARG A 141 5.41 -14.87 6.23
C ARG A 141 6.59 -14.43 5.36
N LEU A 142 7.79 -14.35 5.94
CA LEU A 142 8.99 -13.91 5.21
C LEU A 142 9.45 -14.93 4.17
N ILE A 143 9.40 -16.22 4.50
CA ILE A 143 9.73 -17.29 3.54
C ILE A 143 8.72 -17.30 2.39
N LEU A 144 7.43 -17.21 2.69
CA LEU A 144 6.38 -17.16 1.67
C LEU A 144 6.57 -15.96 0.73
N ARG A 145 6.92 -14.79 1.29
CA ARG A 145 7.26 -13.60 0.51
C ARG A 145 8.46 -13.85 -0.41
N ILE A 146 9.56 -14.41 0.10
CA ILE A 146 10.74 -14.72 -0.73
C ILE A 146 10.36 -15.68 -1.88
N VAL A 147 9.62 -16.75 -1.59
CA VAL A 147 9.22 -17.73 -2.61
C VAL A 147 8.35 -17.10 -3.67
N THR A 148 7.32 -16.33 -3.27
CA THR A 148 6.42 -15.64 -4.21
C THR A 148 7.17 -14.60 -5.04
N THR A 149 8.02 -13.77 -4.42
CA THR A 149 8.86 -12.81 -5.14
C THR A 149 9.79 -13.48 -6.15
N VAL A 150 10.43 -14.61 -5.81
CA VAL A 150 11.30 -15.34 -6.74
C VAL A 150 10.51 -15.92 -7.92
N LEU A 151 9.33 -16.48 -7.67
CA LEU A 151 8.46 -16.99 -8.74
C LEU A 151 8.04 -15.88 -9.70
N VAL A 152 7.60 -14.74 -9.15
CA VAL A 152 7.21 -13.57 -9.95
C VAL A 152 8.41 -13.01 -10.72
N LEU A 153 9.59 -12.92 -10.10
CA LEU A 153 10.81 -12.45 -10.74
C LEU A 153 11.19 -13.33 -11.95
N GLY A 154 11.00 -14.65 -11.84
CA GLY A 154 11.18 -15.59 -12.95
C GLY A 154 10.22 -15.32 -14.11
N VAL A 155 8.92 -15.16 -13.82
CA VAL A 155 7.90 -14.85 -14.83
C VAL A 155 8.18 -13.52 -15.51
N VAL A 156 8.44 -12.47 -14.73
CA VAL A 156 8.75 -11.13 -15.24
C VAL A 156 10.01 -11.16 -16.10
N GLY A 157 11.04 -11.91 -15.71
CA GLY A 157 12.25 -12.09 -16.51
C GLY A 157 11.98 -12.72 -17.88
N VAL A 158 11.14 -13.76 -17.94
CA VAL A 158 10.75 -14.41 -19.20
C VAL A 158 9.93 -13.46 -20.09
N VAL A 159 9.00 -12.70 -19.50
CA VAL A 159 8.18 -11.73 -20.23
C VAL A 159 9.05 -10.57 -20.73
N ALA A 160 9.99 -10.07 -19.94
CA ALA A 160 10.94 -9.04 -20.34
C ALA A 160 11.80 -9.50 -21.53
N TRP A 161 12.33 -10.73 -21.47
CA TRP A 161 13.11 -11.33 -22.56
C TRP A 161 12.29 -11.47 -23.84
N THR A 162 11.06 -11.99 -23.72
CA THR A 162 10.14 -12.15 -24.86
C THR A 162 9.73 -10.80 -25.44
N GLY A 163 9.51 -9.80 -24.59
CA GLY A 163 9.23 -8.45 -25.03
C GLY A 163 10.39 -7.80 -25.78
N TRP A 164 11.62 -8.06 -25.32
CA TRP A 164 12.83 -7.59 -26.00
C TRP A 164 12.98 -8.20 -27.39
N THR A 165 12.75 -9.52 -27.54
CA THR A 165 12.82 -10.18 -28.85
C THR A 165 11.73 -9.69 -29.78
N MET A 166 10.50 -9.48 -29.29
CA MET A 166 9.40 -8.90 -30.06
C MET A 166 9.73 -7.48 -30.55
N TRP A 167 10.29 -6.65 -29.68
CA TRP A 167 10.71 -5.29 -30.02
C TRP A 167 11.79 -5.30 -31.10
N GLN A 168 12.84 -6.12 -30.94
CA GLN A 168 13.91 -6.23 -31.93
C GLN A 168 13.40 -6.72 -33.29
N GLN A 169 12.50 -7.71 -33.30
CA GLN A 169 11.88 -8.19 -34.53
C GLN A 169 11.06 -7.10 -35.21
N ALA A 170 10.22 -6.38 -34.47
CA ALA A 170 9.42 -5.29 -35.01
C ALA A 170 10.28 -4.15 -35.57
N TYR A 171 11.40 -3.85 -34.91
CA TYR A 171 12.36 -2.85 -35.37
C TYR A 171 13.10 -3.32 -36.63
N ALA A 172 13.58 -4.56 -36.67
CA ALA A 172 14.32 -5.11 -37.80
C ALA A 172 13.47 -5.30 -39.06
N LEU A 173 12.19 -5.63 -38.89
CA LEU A 173 11.24 -5.87 -39.99
C LEU A 173 10.45 -4.62 -40.40
N ASP A 174 10.73 -3.44 -39.81
CA ASP A 174 9.92 -2.21 -39.90
C ASP A 174 8.41 -2.51 -39.88
N THR A 175 7.97 -3.33 -38.91
CA THR A 175 6.58 -3.78 -38.87
C THR A 175 5.67 -2.58 -38.58
N ARG A 176 4.66 -2.38 -39.44
CA ARG A 176 3.71 -1.26 -39.35
C ARG A 176 2.30 -1.73 -39.06
N SER A 177 1.52 -0.82 -38.48
CA SER A 177 0.13 -1.11 -38.14
C SER A 177 -0.67 -1.34 -39.41
N ALA A 178 -1.62 -2.27 -39.36
CA ALA A 178 -2.52 -2.57 -40.47
C ALA A 178 -3.56 -1.45 -40.72
N SER A 179 -3.52 -0.38 -39.92
CA SER A 179 -4.36 0.80 -40.09
C SER A 179 -3.92 1.69 -41.25
N ALA A 180 -4.84 2.53 -41.74
CA ALA A 180 -4.59 3.46 -42.83
C ALA A 180 -3.46 4.48 -42.54
N TRP A 181 -3.15 4.73 -41.27
CA TRP A 181 -2.05 5.62 -40.88
C TRP A 181 -0.70 4.89 -40.80
N GLY A 182 -0.72 3.58 -40.53
CA GLY A 182 0.46 2.71 -40.56
C GLY A 182 1.67 3.17 -39.72
N PRO A 183 1.50 3.62 -38.45
CA PRO A 183 2.65 3.92 -37.60
C PRO A 183 3.49 2.66 -37.31
N PRO A 184 4.79 2.83 -37.03
CA PRO A 184 5.66 1.71 -36.75
C PRO A 184 5.41 1.09 -35.36
N LEU A 185 5.35 -0.24 -35.27
CA LEU A 185 5.03 -0.99 -34.04
C LEU A 185 6.19 -1.10 -33.06
N TRP A 186 7.42 -0.75 -33.46
CA TRP A 186 8.55 -0.83 -32.55
C TRP A 186 8.38 0.13 -31.35
N VAL A 187 7.61 1.22 -31.50
CA VAL A 187 7.35 2.16 -30.40
C VAL A 187 6.51 1.52 -29.28
N PRO A 188 5.28 1.02 -29.53
CA PRO A 188 4.49 0.38 -28.47
C PRO A 188 5.18 -0.86 -27.90
N TYR A 189 5.90 -1.62 -28.74
CA TYR A 189 6.63 -2.80 -28.28
C TYR A 189 7.85 -2.47 -27.42
N ALA A 190 8.39 -1.25 -27.47
CA ALA A 190 9.48 -0.84 -26.59
C ALA A 190 9.00 -0.67 -25.14
N PHE A 191 7.74 -0.30 -24.91
CA PHE A 191 7.19 -0.13 -23.57
C PHE A 191 7.05 -1.45 -22.81
N LEU A 192 6.88 -2.58 -23.53
CA LEU A 192 6.79 -3.91 -22.94
C LEU A 192 8.08 -4.32 -22.17
N PRO A 193 9.27 -4.42 -22.80
CA PRO A 193 10.50 -4.71 -22.08
C PRO A 193 10.88 -3.61 -21.09
N LEU A 194 10.54 -2.34 -21.37
CA LEU A 194 10.82 -1.23 -20.46
C LEU A 194 10.03 -1.35 -19.14
N GLY A 195 8.71 -1.55 -19.21
CA GLY A 195 7.87 -1.72 -18.02
C GLY A 195 8.22 -3.00 -17.25
N MET A 196 8.49 -4.10 -17.97
CA MET A 196 8.90 -5.34 -17.33
C MET A 196 10.27 -5.23 -16.66
N ALA A 197 11.22 -4.47 -17.21
CA ALA A 197 12.49 -4.20 -16.57
C ALA A 197 12.34 -3.38 -15.27
N LEU A 198 11.42 -2.40 -15.27
CA LEU A 198 11.11 -1.62 -14.07
C LEU A 198 10.48 -2.49 -12.97
N VAL A 199 9.48 -3.31 -13.34
CA VAL A 199 8.86 -4.28 -12.42
C VAL A 199 9.90 -5.26 -11.87
N PHE A 200 10.79 -5.77 -12.73
CA PHE A 200 11.88 -6.67 -12.33
C PHE A 200 12.80 -6.01 -11.30
N PHE A 201 13.16 -4.74 -11.51
CA PHE A 201 14.01 -4.00 -10.59
C PHE A 201 13.33 -3.77 -9.23
N GLN A 202 12.02 -3.49 -9.23
CA GLN A 202 11.23 -3.36 -8.00
C GLN A 202 11.20 -4.66 -7.20
N TYR A 203 10.90 -5.79 -7.83
CA TYR A 203 10.91 -7.09 -7.16
C TYR A 203 12.30 -7.53 -6.71
N LEU A 204 13.35 -7.14 -7.43
CA LEU A 204 14.72 -7.41 -7.00
C LEU A 204 15.07 -6.64 -5.72
N ALA A 205 14.66 -5.37 -5.62
CA ALA A 205 14.82 -4.57 -4.40
C ALA A 205 14.07 -5.20 -3.22
N GLU A 206 12.82 -5.63 -3.44
CA GLU A 206 12.01 -6.31 -2.42
C GLU A 206 12.63 -7.64 -1.97
N LEU A 207 13.15 -8.43 -2.90
CA LEU A 207 13.83 -9.69 -2.60
C LEU A 207 15.06 -9.46 -1.71
N ILE A 208 15.86 -8.43 -2.00
CA ILE A 208 17.05 -8.08 -1.21
C ILE A 208 16.64 -7.72 0.23
N GLU A 209 15.59 -6.90 0.41
CA GLU A 209 15.09 -6.56 1.74
C GLU A 209 14.58 -7.79 2.50
N ALA A 210 13.82 -8.66 1.83
CA ALA A 210 13.29 -9.88 2.44
C ALA A 210 14.42 -10.84 2.88
N VAL A 211 15.47 -11.00 2.07
CA VAL A 211 16.64 -11.83 2.41
C VAL A 211 17.45 -11.23 3.56
N LEU A 212 17.63 -9.90 3.57
CA LEU A 212 18.35 -9.24 4.66
C LEU A 212 17.60 -9.30 6.00
N ALA A 213 16.27 -9.21 5.97
CA ALA A 213 15.41 -9.43 7.14
C ALA A 213 15.49 -10.88 7.65
N LEU A 214 15.57 -11.86 6.75
CA LEU A 214 15.69 -13.28 7.14
C LEU A 214 17.05 -13.55 7.82
N THR A 215 18.09 -12.86 7.37
CA THR A 215 19.46 -12.97 7.93
C THR A 215 19.60 -12.25 9.29
N GLY A 216 18.55 -11.58 9.77
CA GLY A 216 18.58 -10.82 11.03
C GLY A 216 19.44 -9.55 10.98
N ARG A 217 19.74 -9.05 9.77
CA ARG A 217 20.51 -7.81 9.56
C ARG A 217 19.64 -6.56 9.51
N LEU A 218 18.33 -6.72 9.29
CA LEU A 218 17.32 -5.66 9.37
C LEU A 218 16.18 -6.10 10.28
N ASP A 219 15.63 -5.16 11.05
CA ASP A 219 14.47 -5.43 11.91
C ASP A 219 13.25 -5.80 11.04
N PRO A 220 12.62 -6.97 11.28
CA PRO A 220 11.53 -7.48 10.44
C PRO A 220 10.24 -6.65 10.53
N ALA A 221 10.14 -5.75 11.51
CA ALA A 221 9.06 -4.78 11.62
C ALA A 221 9.01 -3.82 10.41
N HIS A 222 10.15 -3.42 9.86
CA HIS A 222 10.20 -2.50 8.72
C HIS A 222 9.71 -3.14 7.41
N VAL A 223 10.08 -4.40 7.19
CA VAL A 223 9.74 -5.14 5.97
C VAL A 223 8.25 -5.51 5.94
N THR A 224 7.64 -5.73 7.10
CA THR A 224 6.22 -6.11 7.22
C THR A 224 5.27 -4.92 7.04
N LEU A 225 5.66 -3.72 7.49
CA LEU A 225 4.84 -2.51 7.38
C LEU A 225 4.70 -2.02 5.93
N LEU A 226 5.74 -2.14 5.10
CA LEU A 226 5.71 -1.70 3.70
C LEU A 226 4.77 -2.50 2.79
N GLY A 227 4.48 -3.77 3.12
CA GLY A 227 3.61 -4.62 2.31
C GLY A 227 2.13 -4.53 2.65
N ALA A 228 1.78 -4.21 3.91
CA ALA A 228 0.42 -4.37 4.43
C ALA A 228 -0.34 -3.06 4.65
N THR A 229 0.31 -1.89 4.61
CA THR A 229 -0.28 -0.64 5.11
C THR A 229 -0.54 0.44 4.07
N GLY A 230 -0.20 0.22 2.80
CA GLY A 230 -0.50 1.19 1.73
C GLY A 230 -1.99 1.26 1.43
N GLU A 231 -2.54 0.22 0.80
CA GLU A 231 -3.97 0.19 0.44
C GLU A 231 -4.89 -0.08 1.63
N ALA A 232 -4.54 -0.95 2.57
CA ALA A 232 -5.43 -1.25 3.70
C ALA A 232 -5.65 -0.03 4.61
N ALA A 233 -4.66 0.86 4.78
CA ALA A 233 -4.84 2.06 5.59
C ALA A 233 -5.52 3.19 4.82
N GLU A 234 -5.26 3.33 3.52
CA GLU A 234 -5.84 4.39 2.68
C GLU A 234 -7.30 4.07 2.29
N ILE A 235 -7.58 2.82 1.90
CA ILE A 235 -8.96 2.34 1.65
C ILE A 235 -9.75 2.27 2.95
N GLN A 236 -9.17 1.85 4.09
CA GLN A 236 -9.87 1.90 5.39
C GLN A 236 -10.10 3.34 5.83
N ALA A 237 -9.16 4.27 5.60
CA ALA A 237 -9.37 5.69 5.88
C ALA A 237 -10.48 6.31 5.01
N GLU A 238 -10.60 5.89 3.74
CA GLU A 238 -11.66 6.33 2.84
C GLU A 238 -13.01 5.68 3.19
N ILE A 239 -13.03 4.39 3.57
CA ILE A 239 -14.21 3.69 4.12
C ILE A 239 -14.65 4.31 5.45
N ASP A 240 -13.73 4.63 6.35
CA ASP A 240 -14.01 5.26 7.64
C ASP A 240 -14.50 6.71 7.46
N ALA A 241 -13.95 7.44 6.48
CA ALA A 241 -14.44 8.77 6.11
C ALA A 241 -15.88 8.71 5.55
N HIS A 242 -16.18 7.74 4.68
CA HIS A 242 -17.53 7.53 4.17
C HIS A 242 -18.50 7.01 5.25
N ALA A 243 -18.03 6.20 6.20
CA ALA A 243 -18.83 5.78 7.35
C ALA A 243 -19.17 6.97 8.28
N ALA A 244 -18.25 7.92 8.45
CA ALA A 244 -18.47 9.15 9.21
C ALA A 244 -19.46 10.10 8.52
N GLU A 245 -19.44 10.19 7.18
CA GLU A 245 -20.42 10.96 6.39
C GLU A 245 -21.82 10.33 6.44
N GLN A 246 -21.92 9.00 6.38
CA GLN A 246 -23.20 8.29 6.46
C GLN A 246 -23.83 8.40 7.87
N SER A 247 -23.03 8.31 8.93
CA SER A 247 -23.52 8.50 10.31
C SER A 247 -24.03 9.92 10.58
N SER A 248 -23.62 10.92 9.78
CA SER A 248 -24.09 12.31 9.90
C SER A 248 -25.40 12.57 9.15
N THR A 249 -25.75 11.70 8.19
CA THR A 249 -26.98 11.83 7.38
C THR A 249 -28.17 11.11 8.03
N GLU A 250 -27.93 10.14 8.92
CA GLU A 250 -28.97 9.34 9.59
C GLU A 250 -29.45 9.93 10.93
N GLN A 251 -29.33 11.24 11.15
CA GLN A 251 -29.95 11.87 12.31
C GLN A 251 -31.47 11.87 12.09
N PRO A 252 -32.27 11.09 12.86
CA PRO A 252 -33.71 11.02 12.64
C PRO A 252 -34.28 12.40 12.91
N THR A 253 -34.92 12.97 11.90
CA THR A 253 -35.77 14.15 12.05
C THR A 253 -36.85 13.78 13.06
N THR A 254 -36.59 14.08 14.34
CA THR A 254 -37.55 13.90 15.41
C THR A 254 -38.47 15.10 15.30
N GLU A 255 -39.47 15.01 14.42
CA GLU A 255 -40.60 15.93 14.45
C GLU A 255 -41.18 15.93 15.88
N PRO A 256 -41.39 17.09 16.50
CA PRO A 256 -42.08 17.16 17.78
C PRO A 256 -43.54 16.82 17.53
N GLN A 257 -43.94 15.57 17.78
CA GLN A 257 -45.35 15.22 17.86
C GLN A 257 -46.00 16.11 18.92
N THR A 258 -46.86 16.99 18.42
CA THR A 258 -47.70 17.89 19.19
C THR A 258 -48.56 17.06 20.14
N THR A 259 -48.43 17.38 21.42
CA THR A 259 -49.21 16.87 22.54
C THR A 259 -50.68 17.21 22.36
N ALA A 260 -51.52 16.20 22.12
CA ALA A 260 -52.97 16.28 22.31
C ALA A 260 -53.32 15.65 23.68
N PRO A 261 -54.19 16.27 24.52
CA PRO A 261 -54.50 15.78 25.86
C PRO A 261 -55.46 14.57 25.83
N PRO A 262 -55.45 13.69 26.86
CA PRO A 262 -56.37 12.57 26.94
C PRO A 262 -57.73 13.05 27.49
N GLU A 263 -58.76 13.10 26.65
CA GLU A 263 -60.13 13.30 27.12
C GLU A 263 -60.85 11.97 27.36
N HIS A 264 -61.44 11.90 28.56
CA HIS A 264 -62.65 11.16 28.95
C HIS A 264 -62.61 9.62 28.97
N ARG A 265 -62.54 9.00 30.15
CA ARG A 265 -63.64 8.79 31.14
C ARG A 265 -64.40 7.49 30.87
N ILE A 266 -64.09 6.51 31.72
CA ILE A 266 -65.00 5.58 32.42
C ILE A 266 -66.33 5.27 31.68
N GLU A 267 -66.38 4.12 31.02
CA GLU A 267 -67.63 3.35 30.89
C GLU A 267 -67.42 2.03 31.62
N ARG A 268 -68.35 1.77 32.52
CA ARG A 268 -68.32 0.84 33.65
C ARG A 268 -68.73 -0.54 33.15
N GLY A 269 -67.99 -1.58 33.55
CA GLY A 269 -68.49 -2.95 33.48
C GLY A 269 -69.64 -3.19 34.47
N GLU A 270 -70.20 -4.39 34.36
CA GLU A 270 -71.14 -5.07 35.27
C GLU A 270 -72.66 -5.01 34.96
N GLU A 271 -73.08 -6.05 34.22
CA GLU A 271 -74.11 -7.03 34.56
C GLU A 271 -75.61 -6.67 34.76
N ARG A 272 -76.40 -7.29 33.86
CA ARG A 272 -77.71 -7.99 33.95
C ARG A 272 -78.29 -8.24 35.36
N PRO A 273 -79.63 -8.32 35.51
CA PRO A 273 -80.43 -9.45 34.98
C PRO A 273 -81.60 -9.07 34.06
#